data_AF-X1NUI0-F1
#
_entry.id   AF-X1NUI0-F1
#
_cell.length_a   1.000
_cell.length_b   1.000
_cell.length_c   1.000
_cell.angle_alpha   90.00
_cell.angle_beta   90.00
_cell.angle_gamma   90.00
#
_symmetry.space_group_name_H-M   'P 1'
#
loop_
_entity.id
_entity.type
_entity.pdbx_description
1 polymer ?
#
loop_
_entity_poly.entity_id
_entity_poly.type
_entity_poly.pdbx_seq_one_letter_code
_entity_poly.pdbx_strand_id
1 'polypeptide(L)'
;MLDQLERVEKRYQELNRQIAMPEVASDLKQLQTLAQERASLESLVTKYRQYKATSKSLEETRTMLSGGLDEDMVTLVKQEIESLESQLDHLAQELKVALLPKDASDERDIIMEIRAGAGGDEAGLFAADLFRMYSRYAQSKGWQIDIINI
;
A
#
# COMPACT_ATOMS: atom_id res chain seq x y z
N MET A 1 4.18 -10.32 -7.44
CA MET A 1 4.29 -9.21 -6.46
C MET A 1 5.74 -8.98 -6.06
N LEU A 2 6.39 -9.94 -5.38
CA LEU A 2 7.77 -9.77 -4.90
C LEU A 2 8.78 -9.48 -6.03
N ASP A 3 8.70 -10.21 -7.15
CA ASP A 3 9.56 -9.95 -8.32
C ASP A 3 9.41 -8.52 -8.87
N GLN A 4 8.20 -7.96 -8.79
CA GLN A 4 7.94 -6.58 -9.23
C GLN A 4 8.57 -5.57 -8.27
N LEU A 5 8.42 -5.79 -6.95
CA LEU A 5 9.05 -4.96 -5.92
C LEU A 5 10.58 -5.02 -6.01
N GLU A 6 11.15 -6.19 -6.32
CA GLU A 6 12.58 -6.35 -6.51
C GLU A 6 13.08 -5.57 -7.74
N ARG A 7 12.32 -5.56 -8.84
CA ARG A 7 12.61 -4.73 -10.01
C ARG A 7 12.55 -3.24 -9.67
N VAL A 8 11.56 -2.81 -8.88
CA VAL A 8 11.46 -1.43 -8.41
C VAL A 8 12.65 -1.05 -7.53
N GLU A 9 13.04 -1.89 -6.57
CA GLU A 9 14.21 -1.65 -5.72
C GLU A 9 15.50 -1.56 -6.55
N LYS A 10 15.68 -2.45 -7.55
CA LYS A 10 16.81 -2.39 -8.49
C LYS A 10 16.83 -1.09 -9.29
N ARG A 11 15.68 -0.66 -9.82
CA ARG A 11 15.57 0.63 -10.54
C ARG A 11 15.91 1.81 -9.62
N TYR A 12 15.42 1.80 -8.38
CA TYR A 12 15.73 2.83 -7.40
C TYR A 12 17.22 2.92 -7.08
N GLN A 13 17.91 1.78 -6.93
CA GLN A 13 19.36 1.74 -6.74
C GLN A 13 20.12 2.27 -7.96
N GLU A 14 19.69 1.90 -9.16
CA GLU A 14 20.28 2.39 -10.41
C GLU A 14 20.10 3.91 -10.55
N LEU A 15 18.92 4.46 -10.25
CA LEU A 15 18.68 5.90 -10.24
C LEU A 15 19.62 6.64 -9.27
N ASN A 16 19.82 6.10 -8.06
CA ASN A 16 20.77 6.69 -7.11
C ASN A 16 22.20 6.69 -7.65
N ARG A 17 22.60 5.61 -8.35
CA ARG A 17 23.92 5.53 -8.98
C ARG A 17 24.07 6.55 -10.11
N GLN A 18 23.06 6.70 -10.96
CA GLN A 18 23.06 7.66 -12.06
C GLN A 18 23.12 9.11 -11.56
N ILE A 19 22.31 9.45 -10.54
CA ILE A 19 22.30 10.77 -9.91
C ILE A 19 23.68 11.12 -9.32
N ALA A 20 24.42 10.13 -8.82
CA ALA A 20 25.77 10.33 -8.28
C ALA A 20 26.87 10.51 -9.36
N MET A 21 26.55 10.34 -10.65
CA MET A 21 27.53 10.52 -11.72
C MET A 21 27.79 12.02 -12.00
N PRO A 22 29.07 12.45 -12.13
CA PRO A 22 29.40 13.85 -12.41
C PRO A 22 28.77 14.42 -13.69
N GLU A 23 28.59 13.56 -14.70
CA GLU A 23 27.97 13.89 -15.99
C GLU A 23 26.47 14.23 -15.85
N VAL A 24 25.78 13.60 -14.91
CA VAL A 24 24.37 13.86 -14.61
C VAL A 24 24.23 15.06 -13.68
N ALA A 25 25.16 15.22 -12.73
CA ALA A 25 25.17 16.35 -11.81
C ALA A 25 25.40 17.70 -12.52
N SER A 26 26.05 17.69 -13.69
CA SER A 26 26.27 18.89 -14.50
C SER A 26 25.11 19.21 -15.46
N ASP A 27 24.20 18.27 -15.73
CA ASP A 27 22.95 18.49 -16.48
C ASP A 27 21.75 18.60 -15.52
N LEU A 28 21.36 19.84 -15.20
CA LEU A 28 20.24 20.13 -14.31
C LEU A 28 18.92 19.50 -14.76
N LYS A 29 18.68 19.40 -16.07
CA LYS A 29 17.43 18.85 -16.61
C LYS A 29 17.40 17.34 -16.42
N GLN A 30 18.50 16.67 -16.76
CA GLN A 30 18.63 15.23 -16.55
C GLN A 30 18.56 14.87 -15.06
N LEU A 31 19.23 15.64 -14.20
CA LEU A 31 19.19 15.48 -12.75
C LEU A 31 17.75 15.60 -12.22
N GLN A 32 17.00 16.60 -12.66
CA GLN A 32 15.62 16.81 -12.22
C GLN A 32 14.72 15.63 -12.61
N THR A 33 14.83 15.13 -13.84
CA THR A 33 14.05 13.97 -14.30
C THR A 33 14.35 12.72 -13.47
N LEU A 34 15.63 12.41 -13.25
CA LEU A 34 16.03 11.23 -12.47
C LEU A 34 15.65 11.37 -10.99
N ALA A 35 15.76 12.57 -10.42
CA ALA A 35 15.36 12.83 -9.04
C ALA A 35 13.85 12.67 -8.83
N GLN A 36 13.04 13.15 -9.79
CA GLN A 36 11.58 12.95 -9.77
C GLN A 36 11.21 11.47 -9.85
N GLU A 37 11.82 10.72 -10.76
CA GLU A 37 11.58 9.28 -10.86
C GLU A 37 11.99 8.57 -9.56
N ARG A 38 13.17 8.89 -9.01
CA ARG A 38 13.66 8.32 -7.75
C ARG A 38 12.70 8.59 -6.59
N ALA A 39 12.23 9.84 -6.45
CA ALA A 39 11.28 10.24 -5.43
C ALA A 39 9.94 9.49 -5.56
N SER A 40 9.48 9.25 -6.79
CA SER A 40 8.25 8.49 -7.04
C SER A 40 8.32 7.04 -6.54
N LEU A 41 9.51 6.44 -6.55
CA LEU A 41 9.73 5.05 -6.11
C LEU A 41 10.09 4.92 -4.62
N GLU A 42 10.52 6.01 -3.97
CA GLU A 42 11.10 6.01 -2.63
C GLU A 42 10.17 5.43 -1.56
N SER A 43 8.89 5.83 -1.59
CA SER A 43 7.89 5.33 -0.65
C SER A 43 7.68 3.81 -0.77
N LEU A 44 7.55 3.31 -2.00
CA LEU A 44 7.35 1.89 -2.28
C LEU A 44 8.58 1.05 -1.87
N VAL A 45 9.79 1.54 -2.18
CA VAL A 45 11.04 0.87 -1.80
C VAL A 45 11.22 0.87 -0.28
N THR A 46 10.87 1.95 0.40
CA THR A 46 10.97 2.05 1.87
C THR A 46 10.09 1.00 2.54
N LYS A 47 8.82 0.88 2.12
CA LYS A 47 7.91 -0.16 2.62
C LYS A 47 8.38 -1.57 2.28
N TYR A 48 8.95 -1.78 1.10
CA TYR A 48 9.47 -3.09 0.71
C TYR A 48 10.69 -3.51 1.55
N ARG A 49 11.57 -2.56 1.89
CA ARG A 49 12.66 -2.79 2.85
C ARG A 49 12.13 -3.05 4.26
N GLN A 50 11.08 -2.32 4.65
CA GLN A 50 10.11 -2.61 5.71
C GLN A 50 9.87 -4.12 5.85
N TYR A 51 9.16 -4.61 4.85
CA TYR A 51 8.74 -6.00 4.71
C TYR A 51 9.91 -7.00 4.77
N LYS A 52 11.01 -6.73 4.05
CA LYS A 52 12.20 -7.61 4.05
C LYS A 52 12.83 -7.72 5.44
N ALA A 53 12.93 -6.61 6.16
CA ALA A 53 13.47 -6.59 7.52
C ALA A 53 12.57 -7.41 8.46
N THR A 54 11.27 -7.15 8.46
CA THR A 54 10.30 -7.90 9.28
C THR A 54 10.30 -9.40 8.94
N SER A 55 10.35 -9.76 7.66
CA SER A 55 10.46 -11.16 7.22
C SER A 55 11.72 -11.84 7.73
N LYS A 56 12.85 -11.13 7.74
CA LYS A 56 14.11 -11.65 8.27
C LYS A 56 14.04 -11.81 9.80
N SER A 57 13.51 -10.83 10.51
CA SER A 57 13.30 -10.91 11.96
C SER A 57 12.36 -12.06 12.34
N LEU A 58 11.31 -12.32 11.55
CA LEU A 58 10.42 -13.46 11.76
C LEU A 58 11.16 -14.80 11.60
N GLU A 59 11.99 -14.91 10.57
CA GLU A 59 12.82 -16.11 10.34
C GLU A 59 13.81 -16.32 11.51
N GLU A 60 14.55 -15.29 11.88
CA GLU A 60 15.48 -15.33 13.02
C GLU A 60 14.76 -15.70 14.32
N THR A 61 13.59 -15.11 14.60
CA THR A 61 12.79 -15.40 15.80
C THR A 61 12.27 -16.83 15.80
N ARG A 62 11.83 -17.36 14.64
CA ARG A 62 11.44 -18.78 14.51
C ARG A 62 12.59 -19.73 14.77
N THR A 63 13.82 -19.37 14.36
CA THR A 63 14.98 -20.22 14.66
C THR A 63 15.29 -20.31 16.16
N MET A 64 14.96 -19.28 16.96
CA MET A 64 15.16 -19.28 18.41
C MET A 64 14.40 -20.41 19.14
N LEU A 65 13.23 -20.82 18.63
CA LEU A 65 12.46 -21.95 19.18
C LEU A 65 13.23 -23.27 19.15
N SER A 66 14.23 -23.38 18.28
CA SER A 66 15.08 -24.57 18.13
C SER A 66 16.19 -24.64 19.20
N GLY A 67 16.39 -23.56 19.98
CA GLY A 67 17.57 -23.35 20.82
C GLY A 67 17.49 -23.88 22.26
N GLY A 68 16.47 -24.66 22.62
CA GLY A 68 16.31 -25.19 23.98
C GLY A 68 15.94 -24.11 25.01
N LEU A 69 14.94 -23.29 24.67
CA LEU A 69 14.39 -22.27 25.56
C LEU A 69 13.54 -22.89 26.68
N ASP A 70 13.46 -22.21 27.82
CA ASP A 70 12.48 -22.54 28.87
C ASP A 70 11.04 -22.17 28.46
N GLU A 71 10.05 -22.63 29.22
CA GLU A 71 8.63 -22.51 28.88
C GLU A 71 8.14 -21.05 28.81
N ASP A 72 8.66 -20.19 29.70
CA ASP A 72 8.33 -18.76 29.73
C ASP A 72 8.90 -18.05 28.49
N MET A 73 10.14 -18.35 28.12
CA MET A 73 10.79 -17.81 26.92
C MET A 73 10.15 -18.33 25.63
N VAL A 74 9.74 -19.60 25.58
CA VAL A 74 8.98 -20.14 24.44
C VAL A 74 7.68 -19.37 24.22
N THR A 75 6.97 -19.04 25.31
CA THR A 75 5.71 -18.29 25.25
C THR A 75 5.95 -16.87 24.70
N LEU A 76 6.98 -16.18 25.18
CA LEU A 76 7.36 -14.85 24.69
C LEU A 76 7.72 -14.88 23.19
N VAL A 77 8.53 -15.85 22.77
CA VAL A 77 8.96 -15.99 21.37
C VAL A 77 7.77 -16.27 20.45
N LYS A 78 6.78 -17.07 20.88
CA LYS A 78 5.55 -17.31 20.12
C LYS A 78 4.73 -16.04 19.94
N GLN A 79 4.58 -15.23 20.99
CA GLN A 79 3.89 -13.94 20.91
C GLN A 79 4.58 -12.97 19.93
N GLU A 80 5.91 -12.94 19.94
CA GLU A 80 6.67 -12.13 18.99
C GLU A 80 6.50 -12.62 17.54
N ILE A 81 6.48 -13.94 17.32
CA ILE A 81 6.18 -14.54 16.00
C ILE A 81 4.80 -14.08 15.51
N GLU A 82 3.77 -14.17 16.33
CA GLU A 82 2.41 -13.73 15.97
C GLU A 82 2.36 -12.23 15.63
N SER A 83 3.06 -11.40 16.40
CA SER A 83 3.20 -9.96 16.15
C SER A 83 3.88 -9.69 14.80
N LEU A 84 5.00 -10.35 14.53
CA LEU A 84 5.75 -10.20 13.29
C LEU A 84 4.98 -10.71 12.06
N GLU A 85 4.22 -11.80 12.20
CA GLU A 85 3.32 -12.32 11.16
C GLU A 85 2.23 -11.29 10.83
N SER A 86 1.57 -10.73 11.84
CA SER A 86 0.56 -9.69 11.66
C SER A 86 1.12 -8.43 10.97
N GLN A 87 2.31 -7.98 11.37
CA GLN A 87 2.99 -6.86 10.73
C GLN A 87 3.34 -7.16 9.27
N LEU A 88 3.80 -8.37 8.98
CA LEU A 88 4.18 -8.79 7.64
C LEU A 88 2.96 -8.86 6.71
N ASP A 89 1.82 -9.34 7.20
CA ASP A 89 0.55 -9.34 6.47
C ASP A 89 0.06 -7.92 6.18
N HIS A 90 0.12 -7.03 7.18
CA HIS A 90 -0.22 -5.62 6.99
C HIS A 90 0.66 -4.97 5.91
N LEU A 91 1.99 -5.12 6.01
CA LEU A 91 2.93 -4.61 5.02
C LEU A 91 2.69 -5.20 3.62
N ALA A 92 2.36 -6.50 3.53
CA ALA A 92 2.03 -7.13 2.26
C ALA A 92 0.79 -6.51 1.60
N GLN A 93 -0.25 -6.18 2.38
CA GLN A 93 -1.44 -5.51 1.85
C GLN A 93 -1.13 -4.08 1.40
N GLU A 94 -0.39 -3.32 2.19
CA GLU A 94 0.03 -1.97 1.79
C GLU A 94 0.86 -1.98 0.50
N LEU A 95 1.77 -2.95 0.37
CA LEU A 95 2.57 -3.12 -0.85
C LEU A 95 1.72 -3.51 -2.06
N LYS A 96 0.70 -4.36 -1.89
CA LYS A 96 -0.25 -4.68 -2.97
C LYS A 96 -0.98 -3.43 -3.44
N VAL A 97 -1.48 -2.62 -2.51
CA VAL A 97 -2.17 -1.36 -2.83
C VAL A 97 -1.23 -0.39 -3.52
N ALA A 98 0.01 -0.25 -3.02
CA ALA A 98 0.99 0.67 -3.60
C ALA A 98 1.52 0.23 -4.98
N LEU A 99 1.34 -1.04 -5.37
CA LEU A 99 1.65 -1.55 -6.71
C LEU A 99 0.53 -1.33 -7.73
N LEU A 100 -0.66 -0.93 -7.27
CA LEU A 100 -1.72 -0.55 -8.19
C LEU A 100 -1.22 0.66 -9.00
N PRO A 101 -1.40 0.65 -10.33
CA PRO A 101 -1.06 1.80 -11.14
C PRO A 101 -1.83 3.00 -10.60
N LYS A 102 -1.10 4.07 -10.24
CA LYS A 102 -1.72 5.34 -9.90
C LYS A 102 -2.46 5.84 -11.12
N ASP A 103 -3.78 5.91 -11.04
CA ASP A 103 -4.59 6.55 -12.07
C ASP A 103 -4.43 8.07 -11.90
N ALA A 104 -4.27 8.80 -13.00
CA ALA A 104 -4.28 10.26 -12.99
C ALA A 104 -5.62 10.84 -12.47
N SER A 105 -6.63 9.98 -12.33
CA SER A 105 -7.96 10.27 -11.79
C SER A 105 -8.10 9.92 -10.31
N ASP A 106 -7.14 9.26 -9.67
CA ASP A 106 -7.23 8.81 -8.26
C ASP A 106 -7.40 9.99 -7.28
N GLU A 107 -6.96 11.19 -7.66
CA GLU A 107 -7.06 12.42 -6.87
C GLU A 107 -8.28 13.28 -7.25
N ARG A 108 -9.14 12.83 -8.18
CA ARG A 108 -10.29 13.60 -8.65
C ARG A 108 -11.57 13.20 -7.93
N ASP A 109 -12.48 14.16 -7.79
CA ASP A 109 -13.85 13.89 -7.39
C ASP A 109 -14.55 12.98 -8.40
N ILE A 110 -15.48 12.15 -7.90
CA ILE A 110 -16.24 11.20 -8.72
C ILE A 110 -17.73 11.55 -8.71
N ILE A 111 -18.43 11.17 -9.78
CA ILE A 111 -19.90 11.17 -9.82
C ILE A 111 -20.35 9.72 -9.66
N MET A 112 -21.19 9.46 -8.66
CA MET A 112 -21.79 8.15 -8.42
C MET A 112 -23.24 8.15 -8.87
N GLU A 113 -23.58 7.26 -9.80
CA GLU A 113 -24.96 7.07 -10.27
C GLU A 113 -25.53 5.76 -9.74
N ILE A 114 -26.63 5.83 -9.00
CA ILE A 114 -27.32 4.66 -8.43
C ILE A 114 -28.66 4.51 -9.13
N ARG A 115 -28.83 3.44 -9.90
CA ARG A 115 -30.07 3.13 -10.64
C ARG A 115 -30.72 1.86 -10.11
N ALA A 116 -32.04 1.87 -9.96
CA ALA A 116 -32.80 0.66 -9.68
C ALA A 116 -32.67 -0.31 -10.86
N GLY A 117 -32.33 -1.56 -10.55
CA GLY A 117 -32.29 -2.66 -11.52
C GLY A 117 -33.66 -3.29 -11.74
N ALA A 118 -33.67 -4.58 -12.08
CA ALA A 118 -34.89 -5.37 -12.10
C ALA A 118 -35.43 -5.60 -10.67
N GLY A 119 -36.75 -5.62 -10.50
CA GLY A 119 -37.39 -5.83 -9.19
C GLY A 119 -38.22 -4.65 -8.68
N GLY A 120 -38.69 -3.76 -9.56
CA GLY A 120 -39.73 -2.77 -9.23
C GLY A 120 -39.44 -1.92 -8.00
N ASP A 121 -40.40 -1.86 -7.08
CA ASP A 121 -40.32 -1.03 -5.87
C ASP A 121 -39.21 -1.49 -4.93
N GLU A 122 -38.95 -2.80 -4.83
CA GLU A 122 -37.86 -3.34 -4.02
C GLU A 122 -36.48 -2.90 -4.53
N ALA A 123 -36.31 -2.83 -5.85
CA ALA A 123 -35.08 -2.32 -6.46
C ALA A 123 -34.87 -0.83 -6.17
N GLY A 124 -35.96 -0.04 -6.11
CA GLY A 124 -35.94 1.35 -5.69
C GLY A 124 -35.54 1.53 -4.23
N LEU A 125 -36.11 0.71 -3.33
CA LEU A 125 -35.75 0.70 -1.90
C LEU A 125 -34.27 0.33 -1.71
N PHE A 126 -33.77 -0.65 -2.45
CA PHE A 126 -32.36 -1.05 -2.39
C PHE A 126 -31.42 0.06 -2.91
N ALA A 127 -31.80 0.76 -3.98
CA ALA A 127 -31.05 1.92 -4.46
C ALA A 127 -30.95 3.02 -3.39
N ALA A 128 -32.04 3.28 -2.66
CA ALA A 128 -32.05 4.22 -1.54
C ALA A 128 -31.13 3.76 -0.39
N ASP A 129 -31.10 2.46 -0.09
CA ASP A 129 -30.18 1.90 0.90
C ASP A 129 -28.72 2.03 0.50
N LEU A 130 -28.39 1.78 -0.78
CA LEU A 130 -27.03 1.99 -1.30
C LEU A 130 -26.63 3.47 -1.20
N PHE A 131 -27.51 4.38 -1.59
CA PHE A 131 -27.26 5.82 -1.46
C PHE A 131 -26.95 6.19 -0.01
N ARG A 132 -27.76 5.70 0.95
CA ARG A 132 -27.55 5.95 2.38
C ARG A 132 -26.23 5.33 2.88
N MET A 133 -25.89 4.13 2.43
CA MET A 133 -24.65 3.44 2.79
C MET A 133 -23.43 4.23 2.33
N TYR A 134 -23.36 4.59 1.05
CA TYR A 134 -22.23 5.35 0.51
C TYR A 134 -22.16 6.77 1.07
N SER A 135 -23.30 7.41 1.32
CA SER A 135 -23.34 8.73 1.96
C SER A 135 -22.70 8.69 3.36
N ARG A 136 -23.03 7.68 4.17
CA ARG A 136 -22.41 7.50 5.49
C ARG A 136 -20.92 7.20 5.40
N TYR A 137 -20.52 6.38 4.42
CA TYR A 137 -19.10 6.08 4.20
C TYR A 137 -18.32 7.35 3.84
N ALA A 138 -18.80 8.14 2.88
CA ALA A 138 -18.19 9.41 2.48
C ALA A 138 -18.07 10.38 3.67
N GLN A 139 -19.14 10.54 4.47
CA GLN A 139 -19.11 11.34 5.70
C GLN A 139 -18.05 10.83 6.70
N SER A 140 -17.92 9.51 6.89
CA SER A 140 -16.92 8.92 7.78
C SER A 140 -15.47 9.16 7.34
N LYS A 141 -15.27 9.41 6.03
CA LYS A 141 -13.98 9.78 5.43
C LYS A 141 -13.78 11.30 5.36
N GLY A 142 -14.74 12.10 5.80
CA GLY A 142 -14.70 13.56 5.74
C GLY A 142 -14.94 14.12 4.33
N TRP A 143 -15.49 13.32 3.42
CA TRP A 143 -15.76 13.75 2.04
C TRP A 143 -17.08 14.53 1.96
N GLN A 144 -17.11 15.52 1.06
CA GLN A 144 -18.33 16.26 0.73
C GLN A 144 -19.20 15.47 -0.24
N ILE A 145 -20.52 15.61 -0.10
CA ILE A 145 -21.51 14.96 -0.97
C ILE A 145 -22.41 16.07 -1.52
N ASP A 146 -22.57 16.10 -2.84
CA ASP A 146 -23.52 16.97 -3.53
C ASP A 146 -24.51 16.11 -4.33
N ILE A 147 -25.81 16.41 -4.21
CA ILE A 147 -26.87 15.65 -4.87
C ILE A 147 -27.25 16.37 -6.16
N ILE A 148 -26.85 15.80 -7.29
CA ILE A 148 -27.09 16.38 -8.62
C ILE A 148 -28.53 16.11 -9.10
N ASN A 149 -29.02 14.89 -8.92
CA ASN A 149 -30.32 14.44 -9.42
C ASN A 149 -30.89 13.30 -8.55
N ILE A 150 -32.22 13.23 -8.45
CA ILE A 150 -32.99 12.18 -7.78
C ILE A 150 -34.01 11.63 -8.77
#